data_AF-A0A256Z992-F1
#
_entry.id   AF-A0A256Z992-F1
#
_cell.length_a   1.000
_cell.length_b   1.000
_cell.length_c   1.000
_cell.angle_alpha   90.00
_cell.angle_beta   90.00
_cell.angle_gamma   90.00
#
_symmetry.space_group_name_H-M   'P 1'
#
loop_
_entity.id
_entity.type
_entity.pdbx_description
1 polymer ?
#
loop_
_entity_poly.entity_id
_entity_poly.type
_entity_poly.pdbx_seq_one_letter_code
_entity_poly.pdbx_strand_id
1 'polypeptide(L)'
;MRRERLFTSLVVVFALLGTALLLYLSGRATAPEVELGDLASFEGEQVVVEGTVVGTESDTLYLYGDSTVAKVYLNDRVPVKVLDRVRLRAQVIYASEMPALEMISSQSFVKRGEDTAVQLTLPLLEEEEGLVSVEGVTRAVAREGIFQKGYIMPTAALEEVFTAGVPFSWYGASEELKEGSIVKALGVLTQGKLHLYGEDSIQVEGRLLEMELTIGELMRRVSSGDGDVLFRPLNLRGYVLYEPRGESVYLTESLPEGILSLKCLLNSTFPLHKGDFVEVRNATLSLDEDTLRYTLLSDEVEVLLPHGPWNVTVEGIASDPLSFLGASVVVEGVARAEGDGILLEGRSGGRIWVVGVSLNDGTSYRVEGEVVYLKERSAYAISLEG
;
A
#
# COMPACT_ATOMS: atom_id res chain seq x y z
N MET A 1 -35.87 73.19 -37.34
CA MET A 1 -35.07 73.53 -36.13
C MET A 1 -35.51 72.85 -34.83
N ARG A 2 -36.72 73.03 -34.27
CA ARG A 2 -37.10 72.40 -32.97
C ARG A 2 -37.25 70.87 -33.04
N ARG A 3 -37.77 70.35 -34.15
CA ARG A 3 -37.95 68.90 -34.40
C ARG A 3 -36.63 68.17 -34.64
N GLU A 4 -35.71 68.78 -35.38
CA GLU A 4 -34.39 68.20 -35.66
C GLU A 4 -33.59 68.02 -34.37
N ARG A 5 -33.57 69.02 -33.48
CA ARG A 5 -32.88 68.91 -32.18
C ARG A 5 -33.45 67.79 -31.30
N LEU A 6 -34.77 67.60 -31.29
CA LEU A 6 -35.41 66.50 -30.56
C LEU A 6 -35.00 65.13 -31.10
N PHE A 7 -34.94 64.97 -32.43
CA PHE A 7 -34.47 63.73 -33.05
C PHE A 7 -32.98 63.48 -32.77
N THR A 8 -32.12 64.49 -32.84
CA THR A 8 -30.69 64.33 -32.53
C THR A 8 -30.48 63.97 -31.06
N SER A 9 -31.19 64.60 -30.13
CA SER A 9 -31.13 64.27 -28.70
C SER A 9 -31.64 62.86 -28.41
N LEU A 10 -32.70 62.41 -29.08
CA LEU A 10 -33.23 61.05 -28.92
C LEU A 10 -32.22 59.99 -29.41
N VAL A 11 -31.56 60.23 -30.54
CA VAL A 11 -30.53 59.32 -31.09
C VAL A 11 -29.32 59.24 -30.17
N VAL A 12 -28.88 60.35 -29.59
CA VAL A 12 -27.76 60.37 -28.63
C VAL A 12 -28.12 59.60 -27.36
N VAL A 13 -29.32 59.79 -26.81
CA VAL A 13 -29.78 59.06 -25.61
C VAL A 13 -29.90 57.56 -25.90
N PHE A 14 -30.44 57.18 -27.05
CA PHE A 14 -30.57 55.77 -27.43
C PHE A 14 -29.21 55.11 -27.68
N ALA A 15 -28.26 55.83 -28.29
CA ALA A 15 -26.89 55.35 -28.46
C ALA A 15 -26.19 55.17 -27.11
N LEU A 16 -26.31 56.13 -26.19
CA LEU A 16 -25.73 56.03 -24.85
C LEU A 16 -26.34 54.88 -24.05
N LEU A 17 -27.65 54.68 -24.11
CA LEU A 17 -28.33 53.54 -23.48
C LEU A 17 -27.92 52.21 -24.12
N GLY A 18 -27.81 52.15 -25.45
CA GLY A 18 -27.34 50.97 -26.17
C GLY A 18 -25.90 50.61 -25.81
N THR A 19 -25.00 51.59 -25.76
CA THR A 19 -23.61 51.38 -25.34
C THR A 19 -23.53 50.99 -23.85
N ALA A 20 -24.30 51.63 -22.98
CA ALA A 20 -24.35 51.27 -21.56
C ALA A 20 -24.89 49.85 -21.34
N LEU A 21 -25.92 49.44 -22.10
CA LEU A 21 -26.47 48.09 -22.07
C LEU A 21 -25.46 47.07 -22.60
N LEU A 22 -24.77 47.36 -23.70
CA LEU A 22 -23.72 46.50 -24.25
C LEU A 22 -22.53 46.39 -23.31
N LEU A 23 -22.12 47.47 -22.64
CA LEU A 23 -21.08 47.45 -21.60
C LEU A 23 -21.52 46.66 -20.37
N TYR A 24 -22.77 46.80 -19.95
CA TYR A 24 -23.35 46.03 -18.83
C TYR A 24 -23.43 44.53 -19.15
N LEU A 25 -23.87 44.18 -20.37
CA LEU A 25 -23.89 42.79 -20.85
C LEU A 25 -22.48 42.24 -21.05
N SER A 26 -21.54 43.04 -21.54
CA SER A 26 -20.12 42.67 -21.70
C SER A 26 -19.47 42.38 -20.35
N GLY A 27 -19.68 43.24 -19.34
CA GLY A 27 -19.16 43.03 -17.99
C GLY A 27 -19.78 41.84 -17.25
N ARG A 28 -20.97 41.40 -17.65
CA ARG A 28 -21.61 40.15 -17.18
C ARG A 28 -21.23 38.92 -18.00
N ALA A 29 -20.69 39.11 -19.21
CA ALA A 29 -20.30 38.02 -20.11
C ALA A 29 -18.89 37.49 -19.81
N THR A 30 -18.06 38.27 -19.12
CA THR A 30 -16.76 37.85 -18.62
C THR A 30 -16.93 37.05 -17.34
N ALA A 31 -16.58 35.76 -17.39
CA ALA A 31 -16.50 34.92 -16.21
C ALA A 31 -15.49 35.52 -15.21
N PRO A 32 -15.82 35.60 -13.89
CA PRO A 32 -14.92 36.13 -12.88
C PRO A 32 -13.63 35.31 -12.79
N GLU A 33 -12.52 35.98 -12.54
CA GLU A 33 -11.26 35.33 -12.15
C GLU A 33 -11.37 34.93 -10.67
N VAL A 34 -11.14 33.66 -10.36
CA VAL A 34 -11.33 33.08 -9.02
C VAL A 34 -10.12 32.21 -8.68
N GLU A 35 -9.62 32.37 -7.45
CA GLU A 35 -8.56 31.54 -6.86
C GLU A 35 -9.08 30.13 -6.57
N LEU A 36 -8.21 29.11 -6.63
CA LEU A 36 -8.66 27.73 -6.49
C LEU A 36 -9.23 27.44 -5.09
N GLY A 37 -8.70 28.12 -4.05
CA GLY A 37 -9.21 28.04 -2.68
C GLY A 37 -10.60 28.65 -2.47
N ASP A 38 -11.05 29.53 -3.37
CA ASP A 38 -12.31 30.28 -3.22
C ASP A 38 -13.48 29.67 -4.02
N LEU A 39 -13.26 28.55 -4.72
CA LEU A 39 -14.24 27.93 -5.62
C LEU A 39 -15.55 27.52 -4.95
N ALA A 40 -15.55 27.31 -3.62
CA ALA A 40 -16.73 26.97 -2.82
C ALA A 40 -17.91 27.93 -3.03
N SER A 41 -17.65 29.21 -3.32
CA SER A 41 -18.70 30.22 -3.51
C SER A 41 -19.27 30.28 -4.94
N PHE A 42 -18.74 29.48 -5.86
CA PHE A 42 -19.02 29.57 -7.30
C PHE A 42 -19.56 28.27 -7.90
N GLU A 43 -20.10 27.36 -7.08
CA GLU A 43 -20.67 26.10 -7.55
C GLU A 43 -21.77 26.31 -8.60
N GLY A 44 -21.65 25.63 -9.75
CA GLY A 44 -22.52 25.77 -10.91
C GLY A 44 -22.21 26.97 -11.82
N GLU A 45 -21.34 27.90 -11.40
CA GLU A 45 -20.98 29.10 -12.16
C GLU A 45 -19.80 28.87 -13.11
N GLN A 46 -19.67 29.73 -14.11
CA GLN A 46 -18.51 29.76 -15.00
C GLN A 46 -17.46 30.72 -14.43
N VAL A 47 -16.25 30.23 -14.25
CA VAL A 47 -15.12 30.97 -13.68
C VAL A 47 -13.91 30.90 -14.61
N VAL A 48 -12.98 31.81 -14.40
CA VAL A 48 -11.63 31.72 -14.94
C VAL A 48 -10.71 31.39 -13.78
N VAL A 49 -9.98 30.28 -13.88
CA VAL A 49 -9.03 29.86 -12.86
C VAL A 49 -7.62 29.88 -13.42
N GLU A 50 -6.67 30.07 -12.53
CA GLU A 50 -5.25 29.94 -12.81
C GLU A 50 -4.64 28.99 -11.79
N GLY A 51 -3.71 28.14 -12.23
CA GLY A 51 -3.04 27.20 -11.36
C GLY A 51 -1.91 26.48 -12.07
N THR A 52 -1.18 25.69 -11.31
CA THR A 52 -0.02 24.93 -11.79
C THR A 52 -0.39 23.47 -11.93
N VAL A 53 -0.07 22.87 -13.08
CA VAL A 53 -0.38 21.46 -13.35
C VAL A 53 0.47 20.58 -12.45
N VAL A 54 -0.18 19.78 -11.60
CA VAL A 54 0.48 18.81 -10.71
C VAL A 54 0.26 17.36 -11.10
N GLY A 55 -0.58 17.14 -12.11
CA GLY A 55 -0.98 15.81 -12.53
C GLY A 55 -1.86 15.82 -13.76
N THR A 56 -1.78 14.77 -14.55
CA THR A 56 -2.61 14.56 -15.74
C THR A 56 -3.03 13.10 -15.86
N GLU A 57 -4.22 12.91 -16.43
CA GLU A 57 -4.78 11.64 -16.90
C GLU A 57 -5.37 11.86 -18.30
N SER A 58 -5.93 10.81 -18.92
CA SER A 58 -6.40 10.84 -20.31
C SER A 58 -7.36 11.99 -20.67
N ASP A 59 -8.23 12.38 -19.75
CA ASP A 59 -9.27 13.42 -19.91
C ASP A 59 -9.31 14.40 -18.72
N THR A 60 -8.33 14.34 -17.83
CA THR A 60 -8.34 15.04 -16.55
C THR A 60 -7.00 15.70 -16.29
N LEU A 61 -7.04 16.89 -15.68
CA LEU A 61 -5.87 17.65 -15.25
C LEU A 61 -6.05 18.10 -13.81
N TYR A 62 -5.00 18.00 -13.01
CA TYR A 62 -4.98 18.43 -11.62
C TYR A 62 -4.23 19.76 -11.50
N LEU A 63 -4.89 20.79 -10.99
CA LEU A 63 -4.31 22.13 -10.78
C LEU A 63 -4.07 22.38 -9.30
N TYR A 64 -2.89 22.87 -8.97
CA TYR A 64 -2.56 23.38 -7.65
C TYR A 64 -2.48 24.91 -7.66
N GLY A 65 -3.03 25.53 -6.62
CA GLY A 65 -3.01 26.97 -6.39
C GLY A 65 -3.66 27.28 -5.05
N ASP A 66 -3.11 28.26 -4.31
CA ASP A 66 -3.66 28.72 -3.03
C ASP A 66 -3.91 27.57 -2.04
N SER A 67 -2.90 26.70 -1.90
CA SER A 67 -2.91 25.49 -1.06
C SER A 67 -4.04 24.50 -1.37
N THR A 68 -4.66 24.60 -2.55
CA THR A 68 -5.80 23.79 -2.98
C THR A 68 -5.49 23.06 -4.27
N VAL A 69 -5.94 21.80 -4.39
CA VAL A 69 -5.85 21.02 -5.63
C VAL A 69 -7.25 20.87 -6.23
N ALA A 70 -7.43 21.28 -7.48
CA ALA A 70 -8.66 21.14 -8.24
C ALA A 70 -8.51 20.11 -9.36
N LYS A 71 -9.52 19.27 -9.54
CA LYS A 71 -9.66 18.32 -10.65
C LYS A 71 -10.39 18.98 -11.82
N VAL A 72 -9.77 19.05 -12.98
CA VAL A 72 -10.32 19.68 -14.18
C VAL A 72 -10.57 18.63 -15.25
N TYR A 73 -11.85 18.43 -15.60
CA TYR A 73 -12.26 17.59 -16.71
C TYR A 73 -12.09 18.35 -18.03
N LEU A 74 -11.43 17.71 -18.99
CA LEU A 74 -11.09 18.29 -20.29
C LEU A 74 -12.03 17.75 -21.36
N ASN A 75 -12.70 18.65 -22.08
CA ASN A 75 -13.52 18.29 -23.23
C ASN A 75 -12.69 17.94 -24.49
N ASP A 76 -11.46 18.48 -24.59
CA ASP A 76 -10.50 18.18 -25.64
C ASP A 76 -9.11 17.99 -25.03
N ARG A 77 -8.23 17.20 -25.67
CA ARG A 77 -6.82 17.11 -25.25
C ARG A 77 -6.10 18.45 -25.43
N VAL A 78 -5.37 18.86 -24.40
CA VAL A 78 -4.58 20.08 -24.39
C VAL A 78 -3.10 19.72 -24.18
N PRO A 79 -2.15 20.28 -24.95
CA PRO A 79 -0.73 19.97 -24.78
C PRO A 79 -0.17 20.69 -23.55
N VAL A 80 -0.06 19.97 -22.45
CA VAL A 80 0.41 20.48 -21.15
C VAL A 80 1.39 19.50 -20.53
N LYS A 81 2.27 20.03 -19.68
CA LYS A 81 3.15 19.23 -18.85
C LYS A 81 2.91 19.56 -17.38
N VAL A 82 3.25 18.62 -16.53
CA VAL A 82 3.38 18.88 -15.10
C VAL A 82 4.36 20.05 -14.89
N LEU A 83 4.07 20.94 -13.94
CA LEU A 83 4.69 22.26 -13.69
C LEU A 83 4.30 23.38 -14.64
N ASP A 84 3.54 23.12 -15.72
CA ASP A 84 3.03 24.23 -16.52
C ASP A 84 2.04 25.07 -15.71
N ARG A 85 2.23 26.40 -15.73
CA ARG A 85 1.26 27.34 -15.17
C ARG A 85 0.24 27.70 -16.24
N VAL A 86 -1.03 27.46 -15.95
CA VAL A 86 -2.10 27.51 -16.94
C VAL A 86 -3.27 28.32 -16.42
N ARG A 87 -3.97 28.96 -17.36
CA ARG A 87 -5.21 29.70 -17.11
C ARG A 87 -6.28 29.15 -18.03
N LEU A 88 -7.46 28.87 -17.50
CA LEU A 88 -8.56 28.30 -18.28
C LEU A 88 -9.91 28.80 -17.79
N ARG A 89 -10.91 28.74 -18.67
CA ARG A 89 -12.31 28.98 -18.32
C ARG A 89 -13.01 27.64 -18.09
N ALA A 90 -13.59 27.48 -16.90
CA ALA A 90 -14.29 26.27 -16.51
C ALA A 90 -15.63 26.57 -15.84
N GLN A 91 -16.51 25.57 -15.81
CA GLN A 91 -17.67 25.55 -14.94
C GLN A 91 -17.34 24.78 -13.65
N VAL A 92 -17.72 25.32 -12.50
CA VAL A 92 -17.56 24.62 -11.23
C VAL A 92 -18.64 23.55 -11.11
N ILE A 93 -18.26 22.28 -11.16
CA ILE A 93 -19.17 21.13 -11.02
C ILE A 93 -19.39 20.82 -9.53
N TYR A 94 -18.31 20.88 -8.76
CA TYR A 94 -18.27 20.52 -7.35
C TYR A 94 -17.19 21.33 -6.65
N ALA A 95 -17.43 21.81 -5.43
CA ALA A 95 -16.55 22.81 -4.83
C ALA A 95 -16.09 22.50 -3.39
N SER A 96 -16.13 21.23 -2.97
CA SER A 96 -15.69 20.84 -1.62
C SER A 96 -14.24 20.30 -1.58
N GLU A 97 -13.95 19.22 -0.83
CA GLU A 97 -12.62 18.73 -0.43
C GLU A 97 -11.59 18.61 -1.59
N MET A 98 -12.05 18.28 -2.81
CA MET A 98 -11.27 18.44 -4.04
C MET A 98 -12.19 19.04 -5.11
N PRO A 99 -12.12 20.35 -5.38
CA PRO A 99 -13.00 21.00 -6.33
C PRO A 99 -12.91 20.35 -7.71
N ALA A 100 -14.05 20.13 -8.36
CA ALA A 100 -14.14 19.61 -9.71
C ALA A 100 -14.64 20.69 -10.67
N LEU A 101 -13.93 20.86 -11.78
CA LEU A 101 -14.15 21.86 -12.80
C LEU A 101 -14.35 21.17 -14.16
N GLU A 102 -15.25 21.68 -14.99
CA GLU A 102 -15.39 21.25 -16.39
C GLU A 102 -14.88 22.34 -17.33
N MET A 103 -13.86 22.04 -18.15
CA MET A 103 -13.33 23.01 -19.09
C MET A 103 -14.36 23.32 -20.19
N ILE A 104 -14.72 24.60 -20.35
CA ILE A 104 -15.76 25.01 -21.29
C ILE A 104 -15.27 24.95 -22.75
N SER A 105 -14.01 25.33 -22.98
CA SER A 105 -13.42 25.32 -24.32
C SER A 105 -11.90 25.31 -24.27
N SER A 106 -11.29 24.50 -25.13
CA SER A 106 -9.85 24.48 -25.40
C SER A 106 -9.30 25.83 -25.89
N GLN A 107 -10.13 26.69 -26.49
CA GLN A 107 -9.71 28.04 -26.91
C GLN A 107 -9.48 29.01 -25.76
N SER A 108 -10.06 28.73 -24.59
CA SER A 108 -9.89 29.54 -23.38
C SER A 108 -8.65 29.17 -22.57
N PHE A 109 -7.98 28.09 -22.97
CA PHE A 109 -6.79 27.58 -22.32
C PHE A 109 -5.56 28.39 -22.73
N VAL A 110 -4.82 28.89 -21.74
CA VAL A 110 -3.62 29.69 -21.94
C VAL A 110 -2.50 29.17 -21.04
N LYS A 111 -1.40 28.70 -21.64
CA LYS A 111 -0.15 28.47 -20.92
C LYS A 111 0.52 29.81 -20.62
N ARG A 112 0.75 30.10 -19.34
CA ARG A 112 1.34 31.35 -18.84
C ARG A 112 2.83 31.25 -18.53
N GLY A 113 3.32 30.04 -18.25
CA GLY A 113 4.71 29.79 -17.91
C GLY A 113 4.93 28.38 -17.41
N GLU A 114 6.00 28.21 -16.65
CA GLU A 114 6.39 26.96 -15.99
C GLU A 114 6.89 27.34 -14.59
N ASP A 115 6.35 26.69 -13.56
CA ASP A 115 6.79 26.85 -12.18
C ASP A 115 7.93 25.87 -11.87
N THR A 116 8.63 26.10 -10.77
CA THR A 116 9.69 25.20 -10.29
C THR A 116 9.24 24.54 -9.00
N ALA A 117 9.32 23.22 -8.94
CA ALA A 117 9.19 22.51 -7.67
C ALA A 117 10.49 22.55 -6.88
N VAL A 118 10.36 22.58 -5.55
CA VAL A 118 11.50 22.44 -4.65
C VAL A 118 11.89 20.96 -4.59
N GLN A 119 13.16 20.65 -4.78
CA GLN A 119 13.65 19.29 -4.58
C GLN A 119 13.77 19.03 -3.09
N LEU A 120 12.94 18.11 -2.57
CA LEU A 120 13.01 17.76 -1.16
C LEU A 120 14.23 16.88 -0.90
N THR A 121 15.06 17.32 0.04
CA THR A 121 16.18 16.52 0.57
C THR A 121 15.88 16.25 2.04
N LEU A 122 15.50 15.01 2.37
CA LEU A 122 15.30 14.60 3.78
C LEU A 122 16.65 14.64 4.54
N PRO A 123 16.66 14.95 5.85
CA PRO A 123 15.53 14.94 6.79
C PRO A 123 14.92 16.32 7.09
N LEU A 124 15.08 17.32 6.21
CA LEU A 124 14.56 18.67 6.42
C LEU A 124 13.03 18.73 6.21
N LEU A 125 12.27 18.13 7.12
CA LEU A 125 10.85 18.43 7.33
C LEU A 125 10.75 19.68 8.22
N GLU A 126 11.28 20.81 7.76
CA GLU A 126 10.93 22.12 8.33
C GLU A 126 9.83 22.72 7.44
N GLU A 127 8.58 22.30 7.68
CA GLU A 127 7.35 23.05 7.37
C GLU A 127 7.21 23.68 5.97
N GLU A 128 7.68 23.03 4.89
CA GLU A 128 7.41 23.52 3.53
C GLU A 128 6.09 22.93 3.00
N GLU A 129 5.03 23.74 2.97
CA GLU A 129 3.85 23.46 2.15
C GLU A 129 4.09 23.93 0.72
N GLY A 130 3.82 23.10 -0.28
CA GLY A 130 3.96 23.51 -1.69
C GLY A 130 4.29 22.40 -2.68
N LEU A 131 4.74 22.83 -3.87
CA LEU A 131 5.14 21.96 -4.97
C LEU A 131 6.52 21.37 -4.69
N VAL A 132 6.57 20.06 -4.59
CA VAL A 132 7.75 19.32 -4.17
C VAL A 132 8.04 18.18 -5.14
N SER A 133 9.32 18.04 -5.48
CA SER A 133 9.86 16.89 -6.20
C SER A 133 10.65 16.01 -5.25
N VAL A 134 10.40 14.70 -5.28
CA VAL A 134 11.13 13.69 -4.50
C VAL A 134 11.62 12.60 -5.43
N GLU A 135 12.88 12.24 -5.30
CA GLU A 135 13.47 11.09 -6.00
C GLU A 135 13.86 10.04 -4.97
N GLY A 136 13.49 8.78 -5.22
CA GLY A 136 13.70 7.76 -4.20
C GLY A 136 13.19 6.36 -4.54
N VAL A 137 13.20 5.52 -3.52
CA VAL A 137 12.71 4.14 -3.55
C VAL A 137 11.43 4.07 -2.74
N THR A 138 10.41 3.44 -3.30
CA THR A 138 9.13 3.22 -2.62
C THR A 138 9.18 2.07 -1.61
N ARG A 139 8.48 2.25 -0.49
CA ARG A 139 8.36 1.25 0.61
C ARG A 139 6.92 1.14 1.11
N ALA A 140 6.51 -0.07 1.51
CA ALA A 140 5.22 -0.37 2.13
C ALA A 140 4.03 0.20 1.34
N VAL A 141 4.00 -0.07 0.03
CA VAL A 141 2.97 0.44 -0.87
C VAL A 141 1.69 -0.38 -0.69
N ALA A 142 0.68 0.22 -0.07
CA ALA A 142 -0.65 -0.36 0.12
C ALA A 142 -1.68 0.29 -0.80
N ARG A 143 -2.62 -0.51 -1.33
CA ARG A 143 -3.77 -0.03 -2.10
C ARG A 143 -4.95 0.19 -1.16
N GLU A 144 -5.49 1.42 -1.11
CA GLU A 144 -6.64 1.77 -0.27
C GLU A 144 -7.73 2.43 -1.13
N GLY A 145 -8.75 1.65 -1.48
CA GLY A 145 -9.82 2.13 -2.37
C GLY A 145 -9.32 2.49 -3.76
N ILE A 146 -9.42 3.78 -4.12
CA ILE A 146 -9.08 4.30 -5.46
C ILE A 146 -7.66 4.88 -5.55
N PHE A 147 -6.90 4.91 -4.46
CA PHE A 147 -5.55 5.47 -4.43
C PHE A 147 -4.58 4.50 -3.74
N GLN A 148 -3.27 4.77 -3.90
CA GLN A 148 -2.22 4.04 -3.21
C GLN A 148 -1.56 4.90 -2.12
N LYS A 149 -1.04 4.27 -1.08
CA LYS A 149 -0.34 4.90 0.04
C LYS A 149 0.99 4.18 0.27
N GLY A 150 2.02 4.92 0.65
CA GLY A 150 3.32 4.33 0.97
C GLY A 150 4.31 5.39 1.41
N TYR A 151 5.60 5.06 1.35
CA TYR A 151 6.68 5.98 1.66
C TYR A 151 7.65 6.07 0.48
N ILE A 152 8.20 7.26 0.22
CA ILE A 152 9.33 7.45 -0.69
C ILE A 152 10.57 7.75 0.16
N MET A 153 11.55 6.86 0.09
CA MET A 153 12.85 6.99 0.75
C MET A 153 13.84 7.61 -0.23
N PRO A 154 14.57 8.69 0.10
CA PRO A 154 15.53 9.29 -0.82
C PRO A 154 16.64 8.30 -1.18
N THR A 155 17.09 8.31 -2.43
CA THR A 155 18.15 7.40 -2.91
C THR A 155 19.48 7.58 -2.15
N ALA A 156 19.75 8.80 -1.64
CA ALA A 156 20.93 9.08 -0.80
C ALA A 156 20.88 8.37 0.57
N ALA A 157 19.70 7.96 1.06
CA ALA A 157 19.52 7.19 2.29
C ALA A 157 19.86 5.70 2.14
N LEU A 158 20.29 5.24 0.95
CA LEU A 158 20.82 3.89 0.78
C LEU A 158 22.21 3.73 1.42
N GLU A 159 23.00 4.81 1.52
CA GLU A 159 24.37 4.77 2.05
C GLU A 159 24.47 5.10 3.55
N GLU A 160 23.50 5.83 4.11
CA GLU A 160 23.39 6.15 5.53
C GLU A 160 22.04 5.62 6.04
N VAL A 161 22.05 4.80 7.10
CA VAL A 161 20.83 4.19 7.68
C VAL A 161 19.91 5.30 8.22
N PHE A 162 19.07 5.84 7.34
CA PHE A 162 17.99 6.74 7.70
C PHE A 162 16.65 6.01 7.58
N THR A 163 15.90 6.00 8.67
CA THR A 163 14.55 5.44 8.76
C THR A 163 13.46 6.40 8.28
N ALA A 164 13.81 7.60 7.83
CA ALA A 164 12.86 8.66 7.48
C ALA A 164 12.55 8.67 5.98
N GLY A 165 11.29 8.41 5.64
CA GLY A 165 10.74 8.57 4.29
C GLY A 165 9.61 9.58 4.27
N VAL A 166 9.27 10.08 3.08
CA VAL A 166 8.10 10.95 2.90
C VAL A 166 6.87 10.06 2.72
N PRO A 167 5.89 10.08 3.63
CA PRO A 167 4.63 9.38 3.40
C PRO A 167 3.92 10.02 2.20
N PHE A 168 3.31 9.22 1.33
CA PHE A 168 2.58 9.72 0.18
C PHE A 168 1.18 9.11 0.04
N SER A 169 0.33 9.82 -0.69
CA SER A 169 -0.93 9.34 -1.25
C SER A 169 -0.94 9.61 -2.75
N TRP A 170 -1.16 8.58 -3.55
CA TRP A 170 -1.19 8.69 -5.01
C TRP A 170 -2.57 8.43 -5.59
N TYR A 171 -3.17 9.49 -6.12
CA TYR A 171 -4.47 9.52 -6.79
C TYR A 171 -4.28 9.33 -8.29
N GLY A 172 -3.89 8.12 -8.70
CA GLY A 172 -3.69 7.76 -10.10
C GLY A 172 -4.19 6.36 -10.42
N ALA A 173 -4.50 6.10 -11.69
CA ALA A 173 -5.03 4.84 -12.17
C ALA A 173 -3.93 3.94 -12.75
N SER A 174 -2.91 3.58 -11.96
CA SER A 174 -1.88 2.65 -12.42
C SER A 174 -1.46 1.64 -11.35
N GLU A 175 -1.31 0.38 -11.78
CA GLU A 175 -0.82 -0.74 -10.95
C GLU A 175 0.72 -0.87 -10.98
N GLU A 176 1.43 0.10 -11.58
CA GLU A 176 2.87 0.01 -11.81
C GLU A 176 3.72 0.30 -10.57
N LEU A 177 3.17 1.02 -9.60
CA LEU A 177 3.89 1.33 -8.37
C LEU A 177 3.86 0.14 -7.42
N LYS A 178 5.04 -0.41 -7.14
CA LYS A 178 5.25 -1.55 -6.25
C LYS A 178 6.39 -1.23 -5.30
N GLU A 179 6.48 -1.98 -4.21
CA GLU A 179 7.65 -1.88 -3.33
C GLU A 179 8.96 -2.12 -4.09
N GLY A 180 9.97 -1.30 -3.77
CA GLY A 180 11.26 -1.29 -4.44
C GLY A 180 11.27 -0.55 -5.78
N SER A 181 10.15 0.04 -6.23
CA SER A 181 10.15 0.90 -7.43
C SER A 181 11.02 2.14 -7.17
N ILE A 182 11.92 2.41 -8.11
CA ILE A 182 12.75 3.62 -8.16
C ILE A 182 11.92 4.67 -8.89
N VAL A 183 11.62 5.76 -8.21
CA VAL A 183 10.66 6.76 -8.67
C VAL A 183 11.20 8.17 -8.60
N LYS A 184 10.73 8.99 -9.54
CA LYS A 184 10.70 10.45 -9.43
C LYS A 184 9.25 10.85 -9.30
N ALA A 185 8.91 11.43 -8.16
CA ALA A 185 7.56 11.81 -7.81
C ALA A 185 7.47 13.33 -7.68
N LEU A 186 6.45 13.92 -8.28
CA LEU A 186 6.12 15.33 -8.11
C LEU A 186 4.73 15.44 -7.50
N GLY A 187 4.63 16.21 -6.43
CA GLY A 187 3.34 16.42 -5.78
C GLY A 187 3.28 17.66 -4.94
N VAL A 188 2.19 17.72 -4.16
CA VAL A 188 1.93 18.77 -3.21
C VAL A 188 2.23 18.24 -1.81
N LEU A 189 3.21 18.82 -1.13
CA LEU A 189 3.53 18.51 0.26
C LEU A 189 2.60 19.32 1.16
N THR A 190 1.76 18.64 1.94
CA THR A 190 0.87 19.26 2.94
C THR A 190 0.83 18.39 4.18
N GLN A 191 0.87 19.00 5.36
CA GLN A 191 0.83 18.28 6.65
C GLN A 191 1.86 17.15 6.77
N GLY A 192 3.05 17.32 6.18
CA GLY A 192 4.12 16.32 6.19
C GLY A 192 3.87 15.09 5.29
N LYS A 193 2.86 15.14 4.41
CA LYS A 193 2.52 14.08 3.46
C LYS A 193 2.56 14.60 2.03
N LEU A 194 3.11 13.80 1.11
CA LEU A 194 3.15 14.09 -0.31
C LEU A 194 1.88 13.59 -1.01
N HIS A 195 1.15 14.49 -1.65
CA HIS A 195 -0.04 14.15 -2.42
C HIS A 195 0.31 14.18 -3.92
N LEU A 196 0.22 13.02 -4.57
CA LEU A 196 0.57 12.78 -5.97
C LEU A 196 -0.72 12.59 -6.77
N TYR A 197 -0.88 13.29 -7.89
CA TYR A 197 -2.14 13.33 -8.64
C TYR A 197 -1.94 12.91 -10.10
N GLY A 198 -2.81 12.02 -10.60
CA GLY A 198 -2.72 11.52 -11.97
C GLY A 198 -1.50 10.63 -12.23
N GLU A 199 -1.42 10.09 -13.43
CA GLU A 199 -0.39 9.13 -13.84
C GLU A 199 0.98 9.80 -13.98
N ASP A 200 1.02 11.03 -14.50
CA ASP A 200 2.27 11.75 -14.79
C ASP A 200 2.94 12.36 -13.53
N SER A 201 2.31 12.27 -12.35
CA SER A 201 2.92 12.70 -11.08
C SER A 201 4.00 11.74 -10.58
N ILE A 202 4.06 10.52 -11.12
CA ILE A 202 5.08 9.53 -10.80
C ILE A 202 5.71 9.02 -12.09
N GLN A 203 7.03 9.11 -12.16
CA GLN A 203 7.82 8.41 -13.16
C GLN A 203 8.55 7.24 -12.49
N VAL A 204 8.22 6.02 -12.88
CA VAL A 204 8.97 4.82 -12.49
C VAL A 204 10.18 4.68 -13.42
N GLU A 205 11.39 4.85 -12.90
CA GLU A 205 12.63 4.73 -13.66
C GLU A 205 13.17 3.30 -13.70
N GLY A 206 12.75 2.48 -12.74
CA GLY A 206 13.12 1.10 -12.64
C GLY A 206 12.62 0.48 -11.35
N ARG A 207 13.12 -0.72 -11.05
CA ARG A 207 12.85 -1.41 -9.79
C ARG A 207 14.15 -1.98 -9.26
N LEU A 208 14.34 -1.90 -7.96
CA LEU A 208 15.43 -2.59 -7.31
C LEU A 208 15.31 -4.10 -7.59
N LEU A 209 16.45 -4.71 -7.93
CA LEU A 209 16.52 -6.14 -8.10
C LEU A 209 16.27 -6.83 -6.76
N GLU A 210 15.47 -7.89 -6.82
CA GLU A 210 15.22 -8.77 -5.69
C GLU A 210 16.54 -9.34 -5.17
N MET A 211 16.66 -9.45 -3.85
CA MET A 211 17.79 -10.07 -3.18
C MET A 211 17.41 -11.46 -2.70
N GLU A 212 18.10 -12.47 -3.19
CA GLU A 212 18.05 -13.81 -2.61
C GLU A 212 19.03 -13.88 -1.44
N LEU A 213 18.51 -14.08 -0.23
CA LEU A 213 19.31 -14.19 0.99
C LEU A 213 18.91 -15.43 1.77
N THR A 214 19.83 -15.93 2.60
CA THR A 214 19.49 -16.85 3.69
C THR A 214 19.11 -16.04 4.93
N ILE A 215 18.37 -16.64 5.87
CA ILE A 215 17.94 -15.95 7.12
C ILE A 215 19.18 -15.49 7.92
N GLY A 216 20.23 -16.30 7.99
CA GLY A 216 21.49 -15.96 8.65
C GLY A 216 22.21 -14.80 7.96
N GLU A 217 22.22 -14.78 6.62
CA GLU A 217 22.80 -13.66 5.88
C GLU A 217 22.00 -12.36 6.08
N LEU A 218 20.68 -12.45 6.04
CA LEU A 218 19.79 -11.33 6.34
C LEU A 218 20.09 -10.74 7.71
N MET A 219 20.11 -11.57 8.75
CA MET A 219 20.36 -11.11 10.11
C MET A 219 21.77 -10.52 10.29
N ARG A 220 22.77 -11.07 9.59
CA ARG A 220 24.12 -10.51 9.57
C ARG A 220 24.15 -9.11 8.95
N ARG A 221 23.47 -8.93 7.81
CA ARG A 221 23.41 -7.65 7.08
C ARG A 221 22.66 -6.58 7.88
N VAL A 222 21.52 -6.95 8.46
CA VAL A 222 20.77 -6.09 9.38
C VAL A 222 21.64 -5.68 10.58
N SER A 223 22.36 -6.62 11.18
CA SER A 223 23.25 -6.34 12.32
C SER A 223 24.45 -5.47 11.95
N SER A 224 24.93 -5.53 10.71
CA SER A 224 26.01 -4.67 10.20
C SER A 224 25.53 -3.29 9.75
N GLY A 225 24.23 -3.01 9.81
CA GLY A 225 23.66 -1.76 9.31
C GLY A 225 23.70 -1.65 7.78
N ASP A 226 23.64 -2.79 7.06
CA ASP A 226 23.54 -2.80 5.60
C ASP A 226 22.14 -2.28 5.19
N GLY A 227 22.10 -0.99 4.83
CA GLY A 227 20.87 -0.31 4.46
C GLY A 227 20.14 -0.97 3.29
N ASP A 228 20.87 -1.51 2.31
CA ASP A 228 20.30 -2.11 1.09
C ASP A 228 19.22 -3.17 1.37
N VAL A 229 19.37 -3.93 2.45
CA VAL A 229 18.44 -4.98 2.86
C VAL A 229 17.06 -4.43 3.29
N LEU A 230 17.01 -3.19 3.77
CA LEU A 230 15.77 -2.54 4.18
C LEU A 230 14.94 -2.05 2.98
N PHE A 231 15.54 -1.94 1.80
CA PHE A 231 14.95 -1.27 0.64
C PHE A 231 14.66 -2.19 -0.53
N ARG A 232 15.35 -3.34 -0.61
CA ARG A 232 15.18 -4.29 -1.71
C ARG A 232 14.15 -5.35 -1.35
N PRO A 233 13.31 -5.79 -2.30
CA PRO A 233 12.49 -6.97 -2.11
C PRO A 233 13.38 -8.19 -1.81
N LEU A 234 13.00 -8.98 -0.82
CA LEU A 234 13.76 -10.11 -0.33
C LEU A 234 13.10 -11.42 -0.73
N ASN A 235 13.89 -12.34 -1.27
CA ASN A 235 13.50 -13.73 -1.46
C ASN A 235 14.27 -14.58 -0.45
N LEU A 236 13.54 -15.25 0.43
CA LEU A 236 14.09 -16.01 1.54
C LEU A 236 13.56 -17.43 1.53
N ARG A 237 14.47 -18.40 1.61
CA ARG A 237 14.12 -19.82 1.75
C ARG A 237 14.35 -20.30 3.17
N GLY A 238 13.43 -21.12 3.65
CA GLY A 238 13.51 -21.69 4.98
C GLY A 238 12.47 -22.77 5.22
N TYR A 239 12.66 -23.51 6.29
CA TYR A 239 11.67 -24.45 6.80
C TYR A 239 10.71 -23.76 7.73
N VAL A 240 9.43 -24.11 7.64
CA VAL A 240 8.41 -23.69 8.59
C VAL A 240 8.69 -24.36 9.95
N LEU A 241 8.98 -23.55 10.97
CA LEU A 241 9.42 -24.02 12.30
C LEU A 241 8.27 -24.54 13.17
N TYR A 242 7.09 -23.94 13.05
CA TYR A 242 5.88 -24.27 13.81
C TYR A 242 4.67 -24.32 12.89
N GLU A 243 3.62 -25.05 13.27
CA GLU A 243 2.37 -25.04 12.52
C GLU A 243 1.83 -23.60 12.46
N PRO A 244 1.57 -23.05 11.25
CA PRO A 244 1.10 -21.69 11.09
C PRO A 244 -0.20 -21.44 11.84
N ARG A 245 -0.31 -20.27 12.46
CA ARG A 245 -1.56 -19.80 13.09
C ARG A 245 -1.95 -18.47 12.48
N GLY A 246 -3.05 -18.48 11.73
CA GLY A 246 -3.51 -17.34 10.95
C GLY A 246 -2.50 -16.95 9.87
N GLU A 247 -2.16 -15.67 9.85
CA GLU A 247 -1.25 -15.06 8.85
C GLU A 247 0.23 -15.12 9.27
N SER A 248 0.54 -15.66 10.45
CA SER A 248 1.91 -15.67 10.98
C SER A 248 2.61 -17.02 10.78
N VAL A 249 3.81 -16.95 10.20
CA VAL A 249 4.69 -18.11 9.94
C VAL A 249 6.07 -17.82 10.52
N TYR A 250 6.71 -18.84 11.08
CA TYR A 250 8.09 -18.75 11.55
C TYR A 250 8.98 -19.62 10.67
N LEU A 251 10.03 -19.02 10.11
CA LEU A 251 10.98 -19.70 9.22
C LEU A 251 12.33 -19.89 9.91
N THR A 252 12.97 -21.03 9.64
CA THR A 252 14.33 -21.37 10.09
C THR A 252 15.14 -21.94 8.92
N GLU A 253 16.46 -21.82 8.95
CA GLU A 253 17.33 -22.42 7.91
C GLU A 253 17.54 -23.92 8.09
N SER A 254 17.38 -24.42 9.32
CA SER A 254 17.64 -25.81 9.67
C SER A 254 16.61 -26.37 10.64
N LEU A 255 16.40 -27.69 10.53
CA LEU A 255 15.57 -28.50 11.41
C LEU A 255 16.39 -29.69 11.96
N PRO A 256 16.02 -30.23 13.15
CA PRO A 256 14.97 -29.76 14.05
C PRO A 256 15.40 -28.61 14.98
N GLU A 257 16.70 -28.32 15.05
CA GLU A 257 17.34 -27.42 16.02
C GLU A 257 17.56 -26.00 15.48
N GLY A 258 16.58 -25.42 14.80
CA GLY A 258 16.69 -24.07 14.24
C GLY A 258 17.01 -23.02 15.31
N ILE A 259 18.28 -22.62 15.43
CA ILE A 259 18.73 -21.63 16.43
C ILE A 259 18.26 -20.22 16.06
N LEU A 260 18.11 -19.97 14.76
CA LEU A 260 17.69 -18.68 14.21
C LEU A 260 16.32 -18.85 13.56
N SER A 261 15.34 -18.09 14.03
CA SER A 261 14.01 -18.02 13.41
C SER A 261 13.62 -16.60 13.08
N LEU A 262 12.88 -16.45 11.99
CA LEU A 262 12.38 -15.17 11.52
C LEU A 262 10.87 -15.27 11.35
N LYS A 263 10.16 -14.31 11.95
CA LYS A 263 8.71 -14.19 11.81
C LYS A 263 8.41 -13.58 10.44
N CYS A 264 7.48 -14.19 9.74
CA CYS A 264 6.89 -13.70 8.50
C CYS A 264 5.38 -13.52 8.70
N LEU A 265 4.85 -12.37 8.29
CA LEU A 265 3.43 -12.08 8.20
C LEU A 265 3.02 -12.13 6.74
N LEU A 266 2.08 -13.02 6.44
CA LEU A 266 1.56 -13.24 5.11
C LEU A 266 0.23 -12.50 4.95
N ASN A 267 0.04 -11.76 3.86
CA ASN A 267 -1.22 -11.04 3.61
C ASN A 267 -2.42 -11.96 3.34
N SER A 268 -2.21 -13.27 3.26
CA SER A 268 -3.28 -14.27 3.15
C SER A 268 -2.87 -15.57 3.82
N THR A 269 -3.85 -16.41 4.18
CA THR A 269 -3.60 -17.74 4.74
C THR A 269 -3.22 -18.72 3.64
N PHE A 270 -2.03 -19.31 3.76
CA PHE A 270 -1.56 -20.37 2.89
C PHE A 270 -1.61 -21.72 3.62
N PRO A 271 -1.91 -22.83 2.93
CA PRO A 271 -1.92 -24.17 3.52
C PRO A 271 -0.48 -24.66 3.73
N LEU A 272 0.19 -24.08 4.71
CA LEU A 272 1.54 -24.39 5.11
C LEU A 272 1.52 -25.26 6.36
N HIS A 273 2.47 -26.18 6.47
CA HIS A 273 2.63 -27.05 7.62
C HIS A 273 4.01 -26.92 8.24
N LYS A 274 4.14 -27.28 9.52
CA LYS A 274 5.46 -27.42 10.16
C LYS A 274 6.34 -28.34 9.31
N GLY A 275 7.57 -27.92 9.04
CA GLY A 275 8.54 -28.69 8.26
C GLY A 275 8.56 -28.38 6.77
N ASP A 276 7.54 -27.71 6.23
CA ASP A 276 7.53 -27.37 4.80
C ASP A 276 8.73 -26.49 4.47
N PHE A 277 9.44 -26.84 3.39
CA PHE A 277 10.48 -25.97 2.85
C PHE A 277 9.82 -25.00 1.88
N VAL A 278 9.89 -23.72 2.21
CA VAL A 278 9.18 -22.66 1.50
C VAL A 278 10.16 -21.60 1.00
N GLU A 279 9.74 -20.89 -0.03
CA GLU A 279 10.32 -19.63 -0.46
C GLU A 279 9.30 -18.52 -0.24
N VAL A 280 9.63 -17.56 0.61
CA VAL A 280 8.88 -16.31 0.70
C VAL A 280 9.46 -15.35 -0.32
N ARG A 281 8.61 -14.83 -1.20
CA ARG A 281 9.00 -13.94 -2.29
C ARG A 281 8.60 -12.50 -2.03
N ASN A 282 9.33 -11.58 -2.66
CA ASN A 282 9.03 -10.15 -2.64
C ASN A 282 8.80 -9.61 -1.21
N ALA A 283 9.50 -10.20 -0.23
CA ALA A 283 9.32 -9.93 1.18
C ALA A 283 10.02 -8.65 1.58
N THR A 284 9.51 -8.01 2.62
CA THR A 284 9.95 -6.68 3.04
C THR A 284 10.27 -6.71 4.51
N LEU A 285 11.37 -6.09 4.91
CA LEU A 285 11.78 -6.09 6.30
C LEU A 285 11.12 -4.93 7.06
N SER A 286 10.37 -5.27 8.09
CA SER A 286 9.75 -4.31 9.00
C SER A 286 10.23 -4.51 10.43
N LEU A 287 10.43 -3.43 11.18
CA LEU A 287 10.71 -3.50 12.61
C LEU A 287 9.40 -3.33 13.36
N ASP A 288 9.01 -4.34 14.13
CA ASP A 288 7.89 -4.24 15.06
C ASP A 288 8.32 -3.35 16.23
N GLU A 289 7.73 -2.17 16.35
CA GLU A 289 8.13 -1.14 17.34
C GLU A 289 7.86 -1.59 18.79
N ASP A 290 6.84 -2.43 19.01
CA ASP A 290 6.45 -2.90 20.34
C ASP A 290 7.40 -3.98 20.85
N THR A 291 7.82 -4.88 19.97
CA THR A 291 8.67 -6.02 20.32
C THR A 291 10.15 -5.82 20.00
N LEU A 292 10.48 -4.77 19.25
CA LEU A 292 11.80 -4.49 18.68
C LEU A 292 12.36 -5.67 17.87
N ARG A 293 11.47 -6.43 17.23
CA ARG A 293 11.83 -7.59 16.41
C ARG A 293 11.60 -7.29 14.94
N TYR A 294 12.55 -7.73 14.10
CA TYR A 294 12.34 -7.71 12.67
C TYR A 294 11.34 -8.78 12.26
N THR A 295 10.42 -8.38 11.39
CA THR A 295 9.38 -9.23 10.81
C THR A 295 9.42 -9.04 9.30
N LEU A 296 9.28 -10.12 8.54
CA LEU A 296 9.06 -10.05 7.10
C LEU A 296 7.58 -9.86 6.80
N LEU A 297 7.25 -8.95 5.90
CA LEU A 297 5.91 -8.85 5.32
C LEU A 297 5.97 -9.36 3.88
N SER A 298 5.05 -10.25 3.50
CA SER A 298 4.98 -10.76 2.12
C SER A 298 3.55 -11.13 1.76
N ASP A 299 3.23 -11.00 0.48
CA ASP A 299 2.01 -11.50 -0.15
C ASP A 299 2.22 -12.83 -0.89
N GLU A 300 3.46 -13.29 -1.03
CA GLU A 300 3.83 -14.41 -1.88
C GLU A 300 4.66 -15.46 -1.10
N VAL A 301 4.13 -16.67 -1.01
CA VAL A 301 4.88 -17.83 -0.50
C VAL A 301 4.66 -19.03 -1.43
N GLU A 302 5.76 -19.71 -1.75
CA GLU A 302 5.76 -20.94 -2.53
C GLU A 302 6.29 -22.09 -1.69
N VAL A 303 5.54 -23.20 -1.64
CA VAL A 303 6.02 -24.45 -1.05
C VAL A 303 6.91 -25.16 -2.07
N LEU A 304 8.20 -25.20 -1.79
CA LEU A 304 9.18 -25.88 -2.63
C LEU A 304 9.21 -27.39 -2.34
N LEU A 305 9.16 -27.77 -1.04
CA LEU A 305 9.07 -29.16 -0.61
C LEU A 305 8.05 -29.29 0.54
N PRO A 306 6.87 -29.87 0.29
CA PRO A 306 5.89 -30.11 1.34
C PRO A 306 6.36 -31.22 2.27
N HIS A 307 6.05 -31.08 3.56
CA HIS A 307 6.34 -32.05 4.62
C HIS A 307 5.06 -32.48 5.36
N GLY A 308 4.14 -31.55 5.63
CA GLY A 308 2.93 -31.85 6.42
C GLY A 308 1.64 -32.05 5.61
N PRO A 309 0.56 -32.54 6.26
CA PRO A 309 0.55 -33.07 7.62
C PRO A 309 1.36 -34.38 7.73
N TRP A 310 2.06 -34.56 8.86
CA TRP A 310 3.07 -35.62 9.00
C TRP A 310 2.41 -36.99 9.18
N ASN A 311 2.60 -37.90 8.24
CA ASN A 311 2.15 -39.29 8.42
C ASN A 311 3.17 -40.03 9.31
N VAL A 312 2.82 -40.20 10.59
CA VAL A 312 3.70 -40.79 11.61
C VAL A 312 3.02 -41.94 12.34
N THR A 313 3.82 -42.82 12.93
CA THR A 313 3.29 -43.89 13.78
C THR A 313 3.13 -43.40 15.22
N VAL A 314 2.21 -44.02 15.97
CA VAL A 314 2.04 -43.75 17.40
C VAL A 314 3.36 -43.96 18.15
N GLU A 315 4.13 -44.99 17.76
CA GLU A 315 5.46 -45.26 18.32
C GLU A 315 6.46 -44.12 18.05
N GLY A 316 6.44 -43.55 16.85
CA GLY A 316 7.32 -42.45 16.48
C GLY A 316 7.10 -41.25 17.40
N ILE A 317 5.83 -40.83 17.58
CA ILE A 317 5.51 -39.72 18.49
C ILE A 317 5.82 -40.10 19.94
N ALA A 318 5.51 -41.32 20.38
CA ALA A 318 5.80 -41.75 21.76
C ALA A 318 7.31 -41.75 22.07
N SER A 319 8.16 -42.03 21.07
CA SER A 319 9.62 -42.06 21.24
C SER A 319 10.26 -40.68 21.26
N ASP A 320 9.73 -39.71 20.49
CA ASP A 320 10.22 -38.33 20.43
C ASP A 320 9.06 -37.34 20.23
N PRO A 321 8.28 -37.08 21.28
CA PRO A 321 7.09 -36.24 21.17
C PRO A 321 7.42 -34.76 20.99
N LEU A 322 8.63 -34.32 21.39
CA LEU A 322 9.04 -32.93 21.31
C LEU A 322 9.24 -32.47 19.86
N SER A 323 9.78 -33.34 19.00
CA SER A 323 9.92 -33.06 17.57
C SER A 323 8.59 -32.80 16.87
N PHE A 324 7.51 -33.41 17.35
CA PHE A 324 6.17 -33.23 16.78
C PHE A 324 5.31 -32.22 17.52
N LEU A 325 5.75 -31.71 18.68
CA LEU A 325 4.96 -30.74 19.45
C LEU A 325 4.54 -29.54 18.58
N GLY A 326 3.24 -29.27 18.59
CA GLY A 326 2.56 -28.25 17.81
C GLY A 326 2.40 -28.55 16.33
N ALA A 327 2.78 -29.74 15.84
CA ALA A 327 2.68 -30.12 14.42
C ALA A 327 1.33 -30.77 14.12
N SER A 328 0.80 -30.55 12.91
CA SER A 328 -0.28 -31.38 12.39
C SER A 328 0.25 -32.76 11.97
N VAL A 329 -0.30 -33.81 12.57
CA VAL A 329 0.09 -35.21 12.34
C VAL A 329 -1.12 -36.03 11.91
N VAL A 330 -0.87 -37.02 11.05
CA VAL A 330 -1.80 -38.10 10.76
C VAL A 330 -1.24 -39.39 11.35
N VAL A 331 -2.01 -40.02 12.23
CA VAL A 331 -1.65 -41.26 12.91
C VAL A 331 -2.74 -42.32 12.78
N GLU A 332 -2.31 -43.58 12.78
CA GLU A 332 -3.19 -44.73 12.85
C GLU A 332 -2.95 -45.53 14.12
N GLY A 333 -4.02 -45.88 14.82
CA GLY A 333 -3.94 -46.66 16.05
C GLY A 333 -5.28 -47.25 16.46
N VAL A 334 -5.25 -48.13 17.45
CA VAL A 334 -6.45 -48.71 18.06
C VAL A 334 -6.79 -47.89 19.31
N ALA A 335 -8.01 -47.39 19.41
CA ALA A 335 -8.47 -46.69 20.59
C ALA A 335 -8.52 -47.63 21.80
N ARG A 336 -7.98 -47.16 22.93
CA ARG A 336 -7.95 -47.82 24.23
C ARG A 336 -8.45 -46.89 25.31
N ALA A 337 -9.49 -47.30 26.03
CA ALA A 337 -9.93 -46.57 27.21
C ALA A 337 -8.92 -46.75 28.35
N GLU A 338 -8.45 -45.64 28.95
CA GLU A 338 -7.58 -45.67 30.11
C GLU A 338 -7.97 -44.54 31.08
N GLY A 339 -8.45 -44.92 32.26
CA GLY A 339 -9.01 -43.97 33.23
C GLY A 339 -10.25 -43.25 32.68
N ASP A 340 -10.16 -41.92 32.63
CA ASP A 340 -11.20 -40.99 32.18
C ASP A 340 -10.97 -40.47 30.74
N GLY A 341 -10.00 -41.02 30.01
CA GLY A 341 -9.72 -40.63 28.63
C GLY A 341 -9.42 -41.80 27.70
N ILE A 342 -9.00 -41.48 26.47
CA ILE A 342 -8.73 -42.46 25.41
C ILE A 342 -7.31 -42.26 24.89
N LEU A 343 -6.60 -43.37 24.69
CA LEU A 343 -5.32 -43.41 24.00
C LEU A 343 -5.49 -44.08 22.64
N LEU A 344 -4.64 -43.72 21.68
CA LEU A 344 -4.35 -44.56 20.54
C LEU A 344 -3.15 -45.43 20.87
N GLU A 345 -3.32 -46.73 20.69
CA GLU A 345 -2.27 -47.73 20.80
C GLU A 345 -1.81 -48.14 19.40
N GLY A 346 -0.51 -47.98 19.14
CA GLY A 346 0.14 -48.41 17.91
C GLY A 346 0.40 -49.92 17.88
N ARG A 347 0.78 -50.43 16.71
CA ARG A 347 0.95 -51.88 16.46
C ARG A 347 2.06 -52.51 17.29
N SER A 348 3.05 -51.74 17.71
CA SER A 348 4.22 -52.18 18.46
C SER A 348 4.17 -51.73 19.93
N GLY A 349 3.01 -51.25 20.40
CA GLY A 349 2.77 -50.92 21.82
C GLY A 349 3.07 -49.47 22.21
N GLY A 350 3.37 -48.58 21.26
CA GLY A 350 3.40 -47.14 21.52
C GLY A 350 2.00 -46.64 21.89
N ARG A 351 1.90 -45.64 22.78
CA ARG A 351 0.62 -45.06 23.21
C ARG A 351 0.68 -43.55 23.24
N ILE A 352 -0.39 -42.91 22.76
CA ILE A 352 -0.54 -41.45 22.82
C ILE A 352 -1.99 -41.08 23.16
N TRP A 353 -2.19 -40.05 23.97
CA TRP A 353 -3.53 -39.59 24.32
C TRP A 353 -4.22 -38.96 23.10
N VAL A 354 -5.54 -39.03 23.06
CA VAL A 354 -6.35 -38.28 22.09
C VAL A 354 -7.37 -37.44 22.84
N VAL A 355 -7.50 -36.17 22.44
CA VAL A 355 -8.42 -35.20 23.05
C VAL A 355 -9.25 -34.51 21.96
N GLY A 356 -10.44 -34.05 22.33
CA GLY A 356 -11.36 -33.31 21.45
C GLY A 356 -12.54 -34.11 20.89
N VAL A 357 -12.51 -35.45 20.97
CA VAL A 357 -13.66 -36.31 20.58
C VAL A 357 -13.69 -37.61 21.38
N SER A 358 -14.86 -38.22 21.46
CA SER A 358 -15.03 -39.58 21.97
C SER A 358 -14.74 -40.60 20.86
N LEU A 359 -13.70 -41.40 21.03
CA LEU A 359 -13.43 -42.58 20.20
C LEU A 359 -13.99 -43.83 20.88
N ASN A 360 -14.42 -44.82 20.09
CA ASN A 360 -14.93 -46.08 20.62
C ASN A 360 -13.77 -47.02 20.94
N ASP A 361 -13.72 -47.48 22.19
CA ASP A 361 -12.72 -48.45 22.64
C ASP A 361 -12.70 -49.70 21.74
N GLY A 362 -11.51 -50.18 21.43
CA GLY A 362 -11.29 -51.34 20.55
C GLY A 362 -11.38 -51.06 19.05
N THR A 363 -11.75 -49.84 18.63
CA THR A 363 -11.88 -49.48 17.21
C THR A 363 -10.57 -48.89 16.67
N SER A 364 -10.20 -49.24 15.43
CA SER A 364 -9.06 -48.63 14.75
C SER A 364 -9.47 -47.30 14.14
N TYR A 365 -8.64 -46.27 14.33
CA TYR A 365 -8.84 -44.94 13.78
C TYR A 365 -7.60 -44.49 13.02
N ARG A 366 -7.83 -43.72 11.95
CA ARG A 366 -6.86 -42.81 11.34
C ARG A 366 -7.30 -41.40 11.73
N VAL A 367 -6.50 -40.71 12.54
CA VAL A 367 -6.85 -39.37 13.03
C VAL A 367 -5.81 -38.37 12.56
N GLU A 368 -6.27 -37.17 12.24
CA GLU A 368 -5.45 -36.00 11.92
C GLU A 368 -5.67 -34.96 13.01
N GLY A 369 -4.59 -34.44 13.60
CA GLY A 369 -4.67 -33.46 14.68
C GLY A 369 -3.32 -32.88 15.07
N GLU A 370 -3.34 -31.91 15.97
CA GLU A 370 -2.13 -31.24 16.48
C GLU A 370 -1.56 -32.01 17.67
N VAL A 371 -0.24 -32.26 17.69
CA VAL A 371 0.40 -32.83 18.89
C VAL A 371 0.52 -31.74 19.96
N VAL A 372 -0.13 -31.96 21.12
CA VAL A 372 -0.17 -31.03 22.24
C VAL A 372 0.38 -31.65 23.53
N TYR A 373 0.75 -30.82 24.50
CA TYR A 373 1.13 -31.27 25.83
C TYR A 373 0.02 -30.98 26.85
N LEU A 374 -0.51 -32.04 27.47
CA LEU A 374 -1.53 -31.95 28.51
C LEU A 374 -0.88 -31.79 29.88
N LYS A 375 -0.86 -30.56 30.40
CA LYS A 375 -0.25 -30.25 31.72
C LYS A 375 -0.84 -31.09 32.86
N GLU A 376 -2.15 -31.27 32.87
CA GLU A 376 -2.87 -32.00 33.94
C GLU A 376 -2.48 -33.48 34.02
N ARG A 377 -2.10 -34.08 32.88
CA ARG A 377 -1.70 -35.49 32.76
C ARG A 377 -0.19 -35.67 32.67
N SER A 378 0.57 -34.58 32.54
CA SER A 378 1.99 -34.59 32.23
C SER A 378 2.34 -35.48 31.02
N ALA A 379 1.50 -35.46 29.99
CA ALA A 379 1.58 -36.36 28.84
C ALA A 379 1.30 -35.64 27.52
N TYR A 380 1.80 -36.20 26.42
CA TYR A 380 1.49 -35.70 25.07
C TYR A 380 0.22 -36.34 24.54
N ALA A 381 -0.51 -35.56 23.75
CA ALA A 381 -1.76 -35.96 23.14
C ALA A 381 -1.86 -35.45 21.71
N ILE A 382 -2.80 -36.02 20.97
CA ILE A 382 -3.24 -35.51 19.67
C ILE A 382 -4.57 -34.82 19.91
N SER A 383 -4.58 -33.51 19.71
CA SER A 383 -5.77 -32.69 19.74
C SER A 383 -6.47 -32.76 18.39
N LEU A 384 -7.70 -33.24 18.40
CA LEU A 384 -8.57 -33.27 17.22
C LEU A 384 -9.46 -32.02 17.13
N GLU A 385 -9.34 -31.10 18.09
CA GLU A 385 -9.89 -29.75 18.00
C GLU A 385 -8.89 -28.87 17.23
N GLY A 386 -9.22 -28.65 15.96
CA GLY A 386 -8.65 -27.63 15.07
C GLY A 386 -9.77 -26.85 14.43
#